data_AF-A0A4Q3W3L2-F1
#
_entry.id   AF-A0A4Q3W3L2-F1
#
_cell.length_a   1.000
_cell.length_b   1.000
_cell.length_c   1.000
_cell.angle_alpha   90.00
_cell.angle_beta   90.00
_cell.angle_gamma   90.00
#
_symmetry.space_group_name_H-M   'P 1'
#
loop_
_entity.id
_entity.type
_entity.pdbx_description
1 polymer ?
#
loop_
_entity_poly.entity_id
_entity_poly.type
_entity_poly.pdbx_seq_one_letter_code
_entity_poly.pdbx_strand_id
1 'polypeptide(L)'
;MNRREFLLASGATLAGLALAPTRVFALDRLPRDAQGNRFAEGFVFHDQNGNGRREDGDSGVAGVCVSNGRKVVKTDRDGKWRLPVDEDSILFVIKPGGWSVPTDEQSLPRYYYIHKPAGSPQYKYEGVAPTGALPTSIDFPLQPQKESDKFRMVLFGDPQPRNQTEIDYIAHDVVEQVTRDAKAVDAKFGLSLGDEMFDNLSLYGSLNGV
;
A
#
# COMPACT_ATOMS: atom_id res chain seq x y z
N MET A 1 -55.36 -15.70 36.57
CA MET A 1 -55.99 -14.37 36.47
C MET A 1 -54.86 -13.32 36.55
N ASN A 2 -54.12 -13.13 35.45
CA ASN A 2 -54.26 -12.12 34.38
C ASN A 2 -53.77 -10.73 34.83
N ARG A 3 -52.53 -10.30 34.56
CA ARG A 3 -51.94 -9.83 33.27
C ARG A 3 -52.68 -8.66 32.57
N ARG A 4 -53.62 -7.96 33.23
CA ARG A 4 -54.45 -6.93 32.56
C ARG A 4 -54.38 -5.48 33.06
N GLU A 5 -53.56 -5.10 34.03
CA GLU A 5 -53.65 -3.72 34.59
C GLU A 5 -52.34 -2.96 34.82
N PHE A 6 -51.30 -3.13 33.98
CA PHE A 6 -50.08 -2.31 34.18
C PHE A 6 -49.50 -1.63 32.93
N LEU A 7 -50.19 -1.63 31.79
CA LEU A 7 -49.70 -0.94 30.60
C LEU A 7 -50.80 -0.13 29.89
N LEU A 8 -51.34 0.85 30.62
CA LEU A 8 -52.15 1.93 30.06
C LEU A 8 -51.76 3.26 30.70
N ALA A 9 -50.57 3.76 30.37
CA ALA A 9 -50.25 5.20 30.36
C ALA A 9 -48.82 5.37 29.86
N SER A 10 -48.69 5.91 28.64
CA SER A 10 -47.55 6.67 28.08
C SER A 10 -47.36 6.32 26.60
N GLY A 11 -48.38 6.62 25.79
CA GLY A 11 -48.22 6.70 24.35
C GLY A 11 -47.43 7.97 24.01
N ALA A 12 -46.13 7.82 23.76
CA ALA A 12 -45.31 8.84 23.13
C ALA A 12 -45.06 8.42 21.69
N THR A 13 -45.74 9.12 20.79
CA THR A 13 -45.57 9.10 19.34
C THR A 13 -44.14 9.49 18.97
N LEU A 14 -43.34 8.54 18.49
CA LEU A 14 -42.14 8.83 17.70
C LEU A 14 -42.47 8.51 16.25
N ALA A 15 -42.85 9.58 15.53
CA ALA A 15 -43.01 9.59 14.09
C ALA A 15 -41.71 9.13 13.40
N GLY A 16 -41.88 8.33 12.34
CA GLY A 16 -40.82 7.53 11.74
C GLY A 16 -39.63 8.34 11.23
N LEU A 17 -38.45 8.01 11.76
CA LEU A 17 -37.22 8.13 10.99
C LEU A 17 -37.26 7.02 9.92
N ALA A 18 -37.63 7.38 8.70
CA ALA A 18 -37.29 6.57 7.54
C ALA A 18 -35.76 6.55 7.45
N LEU A 19 -35.13 5.44 7.87
CA LEU A 19 -33.75 5.16 7.49
C LEU A 19 -33.72 5.17 5.96
N ALA A 20 -33.13 6.21 5.38
CA ALA A 20 -32.80 6.20 3.96
C ALA A 20 -31.97 4.93 3.72
N PRO A 21 -32.28 4.11 2.69
CA PRO A 21 -31.48 2.94 2.40
C PRO A 21 -30.06 3.44 2.14
N THR A 22 -29.12 3.05 3.02
CA THR A 22 -27.70 3.24 2.79
C THR A 22 -27.44 2.64 1.41
N ARG A 23 -27.17 3.47 0.42
CA ARG A 23 -26.79 2.98 -0.90
C ARG A 23 -25.48 2.24 -0.71
N VAL A 24 -25.57 0.93 -0.54
CA VAL A 24 -24.44 0.04 -0.74
C VAL A 24 -24.02 0.29 -2.18
N PHE A 25 -22.87 0.95 -2.37
CA PHE A 25 -22.24 1.02 -3.67
C PHE A 25 -21.90 -0.41 -4.06
N ALA A 26 -22.78 -1.04 -4.82
CA ALA A 26 -22.54 -2.37 -5.35
C ALA A 26 -21.42 -2.26 -6.41
N LEU A 27 -20.23 -2.73 -6.04
CA LEU A 27 -19.05 -2.79 -6.92
C LEU A 27 -19.33 -3.52 -8.24
N ASP A 28 -20.39 -4.33 -8.30
CA ASP A 28 -20.88 -5.01 -9.50
C ASP A 28 -21.34 -4.10 -10.64
N ARG A 29 -21.55 -2.79 -10.36
CA ARG A 29 -21.97 -1.80 -11.37
C ARG A 29 -20.84 -0.95 -11.92
N LEU A 30 -19.58 -1.19 -11.53
CA LEU A 30 -18.46 -0.47 -12.11
C LEU A 30 -18.29 -0.87 -13.59
N PRO A 31 -17.95 0.08 -14.48
CA PRO A 31 -17.75 -0.23 -15.90
C PRO A 31 -16.65 -1.27 -16.03
N ARG A 32 -16.92 -2.36 -16.74
CA ARG A 32 -15.92 -3.38 -17.04
C ARG A 32 -15.21 -3.07 -18.37
N ASP A 33 -13.97 -3.50 -18.53
CA ASP A 33 -13.30 -3.38 -19.82
C ASP A 33 -13.86 -4.41 -20.82
N ALA A 34 -13.35 -4.42 -22.05
CA ALA A 34 -13.79 -5.34 -23.09
C ALA A 34 -13.57 -6.82 -22.72
N GLN A 35 -12.76 -7.10 -21.70
CA GLN A 35 -12.44 -8.41 -21.16
C GLN A 35 -13.25 -8.75 -19.90
N GLY A 36 -14.12 -7.84 -19.43
CA GLY A 36 -14.94 -8.05 -18.23
C GLY A 36 -14.24 -7.69 -16.92
N ASN A 37 -13.03 -7.14 -16.96
CA ASN A 37 -12.26 -6.78 -15.77
C ASN A 37 -12.87 -5.57 -15.06
N ARG A 38 -12.80 -5.56 -13.73
CA ARG A 38 -13.15 -4.38 -12.94
C ARG A 38 -12.05 -3.32 -13.09
N PHE A 39 -12.34 -2.11 -12.66
CA PHE A 39 -11.33 -1.05 -12.59
C PHE A 39 -11.08 -0.65 -11.16
N ALA A 40 -9.80 -0.50 -10.84
CA ALA A 40 -9.35 0.26 -9.69
C ALA A 40 -9.19 1.72 -10.10
N GLU A 41 -9.50 2.60 -9.17
CA GLU A 41 -9.27 4.03 -9.29
C GLU A 41 -8.80 4.59 -7.95
N GLY A 42 -8.22 5.78 -8.02
CA GLY A 42 -7.87 6.56 -6.86
C GLY A 42 -7.03 7.75 -7.25
N PHE A 43 -6.25 8.25 -6.29
CA PHE A 43 -5.52 9.50 -6.44
C PHE A 43 -4.02 9.33 -6.15
N VAL A 44 -3.19 10.11 -6.83
CA VAL A 44 -1.86 10.46 -6.31
C VAL A 44 -1.97 11.87 -5.79
N PHE A 45 -1.57 12.11 -4.55
CA PHE A 45 -1.77 13.40 -3.88
C PHE A 45 -0.54 13.84 -3.10
N HIS A 46 -0.42 15.15 -2.88
CA HIS A 46 0.58 15.74 -2.02
C HIS A 46 0.13 15.59 -0.57
N ASP A 47 0.78 14.68 0.14
CA ASP A 47 0.55 14.42 1.56
C ASP A 47 1.30 15.45 2.41
N GLN A 48 0.65 16.58 2.66
CA GLN A 48 1.28 17.74 3.32
C GLN A 48 1.65 17.46 4.78
N ASN A 49 0.87 16.62 5.47
CA ASN A 49 1.07 16.32 6.89
C ASN A 49 1.81 14.99 7.12
N GLY A 50 2.01 14.19 6.07
CA GLY A 50 2.77 12.93 6.13
C GLY A 50 2.01 11.78 6.77
N ASN A 51 0.67 11.84 6.86
CA ASN A 51 -0.12 10.82 7.54
C ASN A 51 -0.57 9.67 6.61
N GLY A 52 -0.26 9.78 5.31
CA GLY A 52 -0.58 8.80 4.28
C GLY A 52 -2.06 8.73 3.89
N ARG A 53 -2.90 9.63 4.38
CA ARG A 53 -4.35 9.67 4.13
C ARG A 53 -4.69 10.92 3.37
N ARG A 54 -5.50 10.76 2.32
CA ARG A 54 -5.99 11.89 1.54
C ARG A 54 -7.07 12.64 2.32
N GLU A 55 -6.86 13.93 2.53
CA GLU A 55 -7.74 14.82 3.29
C GLU A 55 -8.22 16.00 2.43
N ASP A 56 -9.24 16.71 2.94
CA ASP A 56 -9.73 17.92 2.29
C ASP A 56 -8.64 19.01 2.30
N GLY A 57 -8.24 19.45 1.11
CA GLY A 57 -7.14 20.42 0.93
C GLY A 57 -5.87 19.81 0.35
N ASP A 58 -5.74 18.48 0.33
CA ASP A 58 -4.63 17.82 -0.35
C ASP A 58 -4.76 17.96 -1.86
N SER A 59 -3.75 18.58 -2.48
CA SER A 59 -3.69 18.74 -3.92
C SER A 59 -3.31 17.43 -4.60
N GLY A 60 -4.04 17.05 -5.65
CA GLY A 60 -3.61 15.98 -6.53
C GLY A 60 -2.28 16.28 -7.23
N VAL A 61 -1.50 15.24 -7.53
CA VAL A 61 -0.25 15.36 -8.27
C VAL A 61 -0.47 14.86 -9.69
N ALA A 62 -0.40 15.77 -10.66
CA ALA A 62 -0.66 15.49 -12.06
C ALA A 62 0.52 14.83 -12.78
N GLY A 63 0.23 14.04 -13.82
CA GLY A 63 1.25 13.47 -14.70
C GLY A 63 2.08 12.32 -14.10
N VAL A 64 1.72 11.84 -12.91
CA VAL A 64 2.40 10.73 -12.23
C VAL A 64 2.00 9.41 -12.87
N CYS A 65 2.96 8.56 -13.17
CA CYS A 65 2.69 7.25 -13.75
C CYS A 65 2.22 6.27 -12.66
N VAL A 66 1.10 5.59 -12.92
CA VAL A 66 0.57 4.48 -12.10
C VAL A 66 0.48 3.24 -12.98
N SER A 67 0.89 2.09 -12.45
CA SER A 67 0.98 0.84 -13.19
C SER A 67 0.29 -0.31 -12.46
N ASN A 68 -0.21 -1.28 -13.23
CA ASN A 68 -0.65 -2.59 -12.72
C ASN A 68 0.30 -3.74 -13.16
N GLY A 69 1.52 -3.38 -13.59
CA GLY A 69 2.50 -4.32 -14.18
C GLY A 69 2.25 -4.67 -15.65
N ARG A 70 1.09 -4.34 -16.21
CA ARG A 70 0.74 -4.59 -17.63
C ARG A 70 0.46 -3.31 -18.42
N LYS A 71 -0.18 -2.33 -17.77
CA LYS A 71 -0.54 -1.03 -18.33
C LYS A 71 -0.02 0.06 -17.42
N VAL A 72 0.32 1.19 -18.03
CA VAL A 72 0.71 2.42 -17.34
C VAL A 72 -0.23 3.54 -17.76
N VAL A 73 -0.75 4.29 -16.79
CA VAL A 73 -1.53 5.51 -17.00
C VAL A 73 -0.85 6.68 -16.31
N LYS A 74 -1.15 7.90 -16.73
CA LYS A 74 -0.74 9.11 -16.02
C LYS A 74 -1.93 9.68 -15.26
N THR A 75 -1.68 10.22 -14.07
CA THR A 75 -2.69 10.96 -13.33
C THR A 75 -3.13 12.22 -14.07
N ASP A 76 -4.40 12.56 -13.96
CA ASP A 76 -4.94 13.82 -14.49
C ASP A 76 -4.54 15.03 -13.62
N ARG A 77 -5.07 16.22 -13.97
CA ARG A 77 -4.80 17.48 -13.24
C ARG A 77 -5.20 17.44 -11.77
N ASP A 78 -6.15 16.59 -11.40
CA ASP A 78 -6.66 16.43 -10.04
C ASP A 78 -5.97 15.25 -9.33
N GLY A 79 -4.95 14.65 -9.95
CA GLY A 79 -4.23 13.49 -9.43
C GLY A 79 -4.95 12.15 -9.62
N LYS A 80 -6.08 12.12 -10.32
CA LYS A 80 -6.90 10.91 -10.47
C LYS A 80 -6.28 9.94 -11.47
N TRP A 81 -6.32 8.65 -11.17
CA TRP A 81 -5.93 7.57 -12.07
C TRP A 81 -6.99 6.46 -12.10
N ARG A 82 -6.95 5.62 -13.15
CA ARG A 82 -7.83 4.46 -13.29
C ARG A 82 -7.15 3.37 -14.13
N LEU A 83 -7.15 2.13 -13.62
CA LEU A 83 -6.54 0.96 -14.28
C LEU A 83 -7.45 -0.27 -14.18
N PRO A 84 -7.47 -1.16 -15.19
CA PRO A 84 -8.16 -2.44 -15.06
C PRO A 84 -7.44 -3.33 -14.05
N VAL A 85 -8.20 -4.15 -13.33
CA VAL A 85 -7.72 -5.12 -12.35
C VAL A 85 -8.43 -6.45 -12.49
N ASP A 86 -7.69 -7.52 -12.24
CA ASP A 86 -8.18 -8.89 -12.03
C ASP A 86 -8.04 -9.27 -10.54
N GLU A 87 -8.33 -10.52 -10.19
CA GLU A 87 -8.27 -11.01 -8.81
C GLU A 87 -6.82 -11.21 -8.28
N ASP A 88 -5.80 -10.85 -9.07
CA ASP A 88 -4.37 -10.95 -8.71
C ASP A 88 -3.56 -9.81 -9.34
N SER A 89 -3.86 -8.58 -8.90
CA SER A 89 -3.28 -7.36 -9.46
C SER A 89 -2.48 -6.59 -8.41
N ILE A 90 -1.29 -6.10 -8.76
CA ILE A 90 -0.50 -5.17 -7.94
C ILE A 90 -0.52 -3.81 -8.60
N LEU A 91 -1.07 -2.82 -7.93
CA LEU A 91 -1.16 -1.44 -8.37
C LEU A 91 -0.07 -0.63 -7.68
N PHE A 92 0.72 0.14 -8.42
CA PHE A 92 1.83 0.89 -7.83
C PHE A 92 2.10 2.20 -8.55
N VAL A 93 2.56 3.18 -7.78
CA VAL A 93 3.02 4.46 -8.32
C VAL A 93 4.48 4.34 -8.76
N ILE A 94 4.80 4.82 -9.96
CA ILE A 94 6.17 5.01 -10.40
C ILE A 94 6.59 6.38 -9.86
N LYS A 95 7.37 6.36 -8.78
CA LYS A 95 7.84 7.56 -8.08
C LYS A 95 8.42 8.57 -9.09
N PRO A 96 7.83 9.76 -9.24
CA PRO A 96 8.39 10.82 -10.06
C PRO A 96 9.57 11.48 -9.34
N GLY A 97 10.51 12.05 -10.11
CA GLY A 97 11.58 12.86 -9.53
C GLY A 97 11.02 14.08 -8.80
N GLY A 98 11.69 14.49 -7.72
CA GLY A 98 11.24 15.62 -6.88
C GLY A 98 10.21 15.23 -5.81
N TRP A 99 9.88 13.94 -5.70
CA TRP A 99 8.90 13.41 -4.75
C TRP A 99 9.42 12.17 -4.04
N SER A 100 9.05 11.95 -2.78
CA SER A 100 9.24 10.71 -2.05
C SER A 100 7.90 10.02 -1.81
N VAL A 101 7.97 8.71 -1.62
CA VAL A 101 6.87 7.87 -1.12
C VAL A 101 7.09 7.66 0.37
N PRO A 102 6.04 7.46 1.18
CA PRO A 102 6.22 7.11 2.58
C PRO A 102 6.93 5.78 2.73
N THR A 103 7.60 5.60 3.86
CA THR A 103 8.20 4.34 4.27
C THR A 103 7.57 3.85 5.56
N ASP A 104 7.70 2.56 5.86
CA ASP A 104 7.37 2.05 7.20
C ASP A 104 8.53 2.27 8.19
N GLU A 105 8.37 1.70 9.39
CA GLU A 105 9.34 1.76 10.49
C GLU A 105 10.69 1.10 10.12
N GLN A 106 10.69 0.19 9.15
CA GLN A 106 11.87 -0.48 8.59
C GLN A 106 12.42 0.25 7.36
N SER A 107 11.97 1.47 7.08
CA SER A 107 12.35 2.25 5.89
C SER A 107 11.96 1.59 4.55
N LEU A 108 11.02 0.64 4.55
CA LEU A 108 10.52 0.03 3.32
C LEU A 108 9.49 0.94 2.64
N PRO A 109 9.66 1.27 1.34
CA PRO A 109 8.73 2.11 0.60
C PRO A 109 7.31 1.56 0.51
N ARG A 110 6.31 2.41 0.79
CA ARG A 110 4.87 2.14 0.68
C ARG A 110 4.28 2.84 -0.54
N TYR A 111 4.45 2.21 -1.70
CA TYR A 111 4.08 2.79 -3.00
C TYR A 111 3.16 1.90 -3.84
N TYR A 112 2.63 0.83 -3.25
CA TYR A 112 1.81 -0.17 -3.94
C TYR A 112 0.61 -0.61 -3.09
N TYR A 113 -0.39 -1.15 -3.79
CA TYR A 113 -1.55 -1.83 -3.24
C TYR A 113 -1.68 -3.19 -3.92
N ILE A 114 -1.88 -4.24 -3.13
CA ILE A 114 -2.13 -5.59 -3.65
C ILE A 114 -3.63 -5.83 -3.66
N HIS A 115 -4.18 -6.14 -4.82
CA HIS A 115 -5.54 -6.63 -4.99
C HIS A 115 -5.50 -8.13 -5.21
N LYS A 116 -5.76 -8.87 -4.13
CA LYS A 116 -5.84 -10.34 -4.13
C LYS A 116 -6.95 -10.77 -3.17
N PRO A 117 -8.24 -10.69 -3.56
CA PRO A 117 -9.36 -10.79 -2.62
C PRO A 117 -9.42 -12.11 -1.86
N ALA A 118 -9.06 -13.21 -2.52
CA ALA A 118 -8.99 -14.54 -1.92
C ALA A 118 -7.66 -14.85 -1.21
N GLY A 119 -6.68 -13.94 -1.29
CA GLY A 119 -5.32 -14.19 -0.80
C GLY A 119 -4.55 -15.20 -1.65
N SER A 120 -3.35 -15.54 -1.20
CA SER A 120 -2.53 -16.58 -1.81
C SER A 120 -3.05 -17.98 -1.50
N PRO A 121 -2.82 -18.96 -2.40
CA PRO A 121 -2.95 -20.38 -2.03
C PRO A 121 -2.12 -20.72 -0.80
N GLN A 122 -2.47 -21.82 -0.15
CA GLN A 122 -1.68 -22.31 0.98
C GLN A 122 -0.33 -22.83 0.48
N TYR A 123 0.75 -22.25 1.00
CA TYR A 123 2.13 -22.65 0.75
C TYR A 123 2.83 -23.04 2.07
N LYS A 124 4.08 -23.52 1.98
CA LYS A 124 4.94 -23.77 3.16
C LYS A 124 5.16 -22.50 3.99
N TYR A 125 5.31 -21.36 3.31
CA TYR A 125 5.48 -20.03 3.90
C TYR A 125 4.26 -19.18 3.58
N GLU A 126 3.90 -18.27 4.48
CA GLU A 126 2.74 -17.42 4.30
C GLU A 126 2.88 -16.53 3.06
N GLY A 127 1.82 -16.47 2.26
CA GLY A 127 1.72 -15.54 1.13
C GLY A 127 0.94 -14.29 1.50
N VAL A 128 0.36 -13.65 0.48
CA VAL A 128 -0.51 -12.49 0.69
C VAL A 128 -1.80 -12.93 1.36
N ALA A 129 -2.10 -12.37 2.54
CA ALA A 129 -3.38 -12.57 3.21
C ALA A 129 -4.55 -12.06 2.35
N PRO A 130 -5.78 -12.58 2.50
CA PRO A 130 -6.94 -12.07 1.79
C PRO A 130 -7.10 -10.55 1.95
N THR A 131 -7.03 -9.83 0.82
CA THR A 131 -7.09 -8.35 0.81
C THR A 131 -8.52 -7.82 0.86
N GLY A 132 -9.51 -8.70 0.69
CA GLY A 132 -10.93 -8.35 0.65
C GLY A 132 -11.36 -7.75 -0.69
N ALA A 133 -12.56 -7.17 -0.71
CA ALA A 133 -13.09 -6.53 -1.91
C ALA A 133 -12.28 -5.27 -2.28
N LEU A 134 -12.31 -4.90 -3.57
CA LEU A 134 -11.65 -3.69 -4.05
C LEU A 134 -12.21 -2.45 -3.31
N PRO A 135 -11.36 -1.60 -2.71
CA PRO A 135 -11.81 -0.39 -2.05
C PRO A 135 -12.32 0.65 -3.05
N THR A 136 -13.10 1.61 -2.57
CA THR A 136 -13.64 2.71 -3.39
C THR A 136 -12.54 3.59 -4.00
N SER A 137 -11.40 3.74 -3.30
CA SER A 137 -10.25 4.52 -3.76
C SER A 137 -8.97 3.85 -3.30
N ILE A 138 -7.93 3.90 -4.12
CA ILE A 138 -6.56 3.51 -3.77
C ILE A 138 -5.69 4.76 -3.95
N ASP A 139 -5.25 5.33 -2.83
CA ASP A 139 -4.58 6.63 -2.85
C ASP A 139 -3.08 6.46 -2.55
N PHE A 140 -2.24 7.11 -3.35
CA PHE A 140 -0.80 7.11 -3.22
C PHE A 140 -0.33 8.47 -2.72
N PRO A 141 0.07 8.59 -1.45
CA PRO A 141 0.64 9.81 -0.90
C PRO A 141 2.06 10.04 -1.45
N LEU A 142 2.37 11.28 -1.81
CA LEU A 142 3.71 11.73 -2.14
C LEU A 142 4.09 12.96 -1.31
N GLN A 143 5.36 13.07 -0.94
CA GLN A 143 5.91 14.25 -0.30
C GLN A 143 6.99 14.89 -1.17
N PRO A 144 7.08 16.23 -1.28
CA PRO A 144 8.13 16.88 -2.04
C PRO A 144 9.51 16.53 -1.46
N GLN A 145 10.42 16.09 -2.32
CA GLN A 145 11.78 15.77 -1.95
C GLN A 145 12.74 16.42 -2.94
N LYS A 146 13.64 17.27 -2.44
CA LYS A 146 14.70 17.83 -3.27
C LYS A 146 15.71 16.74 -3.61
N GLU A 147 15.92 16.52 -4.90
CA GLU A 147 16.81 15.49 -5.42
C GLU A 147 17.88 16.09 -6.32
N SER A 148 19.03 15.44 -6.39
CA SER A 148 20.14 15.79 -7.27
C SER A 148 20.14 14.85 -8.47
N ASP A 149 20.44 15.39 -9.67
CA ASP A 149 20.61 14.58 -10.89
C ASP A 149 21.81 13.63 -10.80
N LYS A 150 22.70 13.84 -9.83
CA LYS A 150 23.79 12.93 -9.46
C LYS A 150 23.59 12.46 -8.03
N PHE A 151 23.52 11.17 -7.83
CA PHE A 151 23.39 10.56 -6.52
C PHE A 151 24.25 9.29 -6.43
N ARG A 152 24.50 8.86 -5.19
CA ARG A 152 25.16 7.61 -4.85
C ARG A 152 24.13 6.68 -4.24
N MET A 153 24.25 5.38 -4.50
CA MET A 153 23.41 4.35 -3.90
C MET A 153 24.29 3.21 -3.40
N VAL A 154 23.77 2.45 -2.44
CA VAL A 154 24.37 1.19 -2.02
C VAL A 154 23.69 0.07 -2.80
N LEU A 155 24.50 -0.82 -3.38
CA LEU A 155 24.01 -2.09 -3.93
C LEU A 155 24.49 -3.19 -3.00
N PHE A 156 23.55 -3.97 -2.49
CA PHE A 156 23.79 -5.13 -1.66
C PHE A 156 23.25 -6.34 -2.41
N GLY A 157 23.88 -7.51 -2.39
CA GLY A 157 23.42 -8.61 -3.23
C GLY A 157 23.67 -9.97 -2.61
N ASP A 158 22.76 -10.89 -2.91
CA ASP A 158 22.85 -12.31 -2.60
C ASP A 158 23.20 -12.62 -1.12
N PRO A 159 22.55 -11.98 -0.11
CA PRO A 159 22.90 -12.23 1.28
C PRO A 159 22.60 -13.66 1.74
N GLN A 160 21.54 -14.27 1.22
CA GLN A 160 21.16 -15.68 1.43
C GLN A 160 21.39 -16.27 2.85
N PRO A 161 21.04 -15.60 3.96
CA PRO A 161 21.17 -16.21 5.27
C PRO A 161 20.22 -17.41 5.40
N ARG A 162 20.69 -18.45 6.09
CA ARG A 162 19.94 -19.70 6.30
C ARG A 162 19.12 -19.68 7.58
N ASN A 163 19.53 -18.88 8.56
CA ASN A 163 18.98 -18.84 9.91
C ASN A 163 19.25 -17.47 10.57
N GLN A 164 18.68 -17.26 11.76
CA GLN A 164 18.82 -15.99 12.49
C GLN A 164 20.28 -15.64 12.81
N THR A 165 21.12 -16.62 13.14
CA THR A 165 22.52 -16.37 13.45
C THR A 165 23.28 -15.76 12.27
N GLU A 166 22.98 -16.20 11.05
CA GLU A 166 23.58 -15.60 9.84
C GLU A 166 23.03 -14.21 9.53
N ILE A 167 21.76 -13.96 9.85
CA ILE A 167 21.19 -12.60 9.79
C ILE A 167 21.95 -11.69 10.77
N ASP A 168 22.20 -12.14 11.99
CA ASP A 168 22.92 -11.38 13.01
C ASP A 168 24.38 -11.10 12.57
N TYR A 169 25.04 -12.06 11.91
CA TYR A 169 26.38 -11.84 11.33
C TYR A 169 26.36 -10.80 10.22
N ILE A 170 25.39 -10.88 9.30
CA ILE A 170 25.25 -9.87 8.23
C ILE A 170 24.99 -8.48 8.84
N ALA A 171 24.11 -8.40 9.82
CA ALA A 171 23.77 -7.16 10.50
C ALA A 171 25.01 -6.49 11.11
N HIS A 172 25.73 -7.22 11.96
CA HIS A 172 26.85 -6.67 12.73
C HIS A 172 28.12 -6.51 11.90
N ASP A 173 28.48 -7.51 11.09
CA ASP A 173 29.79 -7.54 10.42
C ASP A 173 29.78 -6.78 9.09
N VAL A 174 28.61 -6.61 8.47
CA VAL A 174 28.49 -5.99 7.13
C VAL A 174 27.61 -4.73 7.16
N VAL A 175 26.35 -4.84 7.58
CA VAL A 175 25.37 -3.75 7.41
C VAL A 175 25.71 -2.54 8.28
N GLU A 176 26.19 -2.74 9.51
CA GLU A 176 26.65 -1.62 10.35
C GLU A 176 27.77 -0.82 9.68
N GLN A 177 28.75 -1.49 9.05
CA GLN A 177 29.85 -0.81 8.36
C GLN A 177 29.34 -0.13 7.09
N VAL A 178 28.56 -0.84 6.27
CA VAL A 178 27.98 -0.30 5.04
C VAL A 178 27.15 0.94 5.35
N THR A 179 26.39 0.96 6.44
CA THR A 179 25.59 2.12 6.87
C THR A 179 26.48 3.32 7.21
N ARG A 180 27.60 3.10 7.93
CA ARG A 180 28.58 4.16 8.22
C ARG A 180 29.19 4.72 6.94
N ASP A 181 29.61 3.85 6.04
CA ASP A 181 30.27 4.23 4.78
C ASP A 181 29.29 4.93 3.84
N ALA A 182 28.06 4.43 3.72
CA ALA A 182 26.96 5.01 2.96
C ALA A 182 26.69 6.46 3.40
N LYS A 183 26.68 6.71 4.72
CA LYS A 183 26.54 8.05 5.28
C LYS A 183 27.74 8.93 4.94
N ALA A 184 28.96 8.42 5.05
CA ALA A 184 30.17 9.16 4.72
C ALA A 184 30.23 9.59 3.24
N VAL A 185 29.64 8.77 2.35
CA VAL A 185 29.51 9.06 0.93
C VAL A 185 28.13 9.60 0.54
N ASP A 186 27.32 10.11 1.46
CA ASP A 186 26.00 10.70 1.16
C ASP A 186 25.17 9.85 0.16
N ALA A 187 25.12 8.54 0.35
CA ALA A 187 24.27 7.64 -0.42
C ALA A 187 22.80 7.93 -0.10
N LYS A 188 21.94 7.93 -1.12
CA LYS A 188 20.53 8.34 -1.00
C LYS A 188 19.57 7.20 -0.68
N PHE A 189 19.92 5.98 -1.07
CA PHE A 189 19.18 4.76 -0.76
C PHE A 189 20.07 3.53 -0.99
N GLY A 190 19.62 2.39 -0.47
CA GLY A 190 20.16 1.07 -0.76
C GLY A 190 19.20 0.26 -1.62
N LEU A 191 19.75 -0.69 -2.38
CA LEU A 191 18.99 -1.70 -3.10
C LEU A 191 19.64 -3.06 -2.85
N SER A 192 18.86 -4.00 -2.32
CA SER A 192 19.26 -5.39 -2.26
C SER A 192 18.96 -6.09 -3.61
N LEU A 193 19.88 -6.92 -4.05
CA LEU A 193 19.92 -7.55 -5.36
C LEU A 193 19.68 -9.05 -5.21
N GLY A 194 18.41 -9.46 -5.28
CA GLY A 194 18.02 -10.86 -5.42
C GLY A 194 18.49 -11.78 -4.29
N ASP A 195 18.01 -13.02 -4.29
CA ASP A 195 18.54 -14.06 -3.40
C ASP A 195 18.65 -13.61 -1.93
N GLU A 196 17.60 -12.94 -1.47
CA GLU A 196 17.57 -12.25 -0.17
C GLU A 196 17.63 -13.23 1.00
N MET A 197 17.00 -14.39 0.83
CA MET A 197 16.97 -15.48 1.80
C MET A 197 17.38 -16.76 1.10
N PHE A 198 17.95 -17.69 1.86
CA PHE A 198 18.04 -19.09 1.41
C PHE A 198 16.63 -19.73 1.45
N ASP A 199 16.52 -20.98 1.87
CA ASP A 199 15.25 -21.73 1.83
C ASP A 199 14.26 -21.43 2.97
N ASN A 200 14.53 -20.44 3.83
CA ASN A 200 13.69 -20.15 5.00
C ASN A 200 13.03 -18.77 5.01
N LEU A 201 11.95 -18.61 4.24
CA LEU A 201 11.27 -17.32 4.05
C LEU A 201 10.54 -16.81 5.30
N SER A 202 10.41 -17.60 6.38
CA SER A 202 9.82 -17.13 7.64
C SER A 202 10.66 -16.06 8.34
N LEU A 203 11.90 -15.85 7.90
CA LEU A 203 12.84 -14.89 8.48
C LEU A 203 12.86 -13.53 7.75
N TYR A 204 12.05 -13.31 6.70
CA TYR A 204 11.98 -12.02 6.02
C TYR A 204 11.68 -10.85 6.96
N GLY A 205 10.83 -11.06 7.97
CA GLY A 205 10.57 -10.02 8.97
C GLY A 205 11.81 -9.64 9.79
N SER A 206 12.68 -10.61 10.07
CA SER A 206 13.96 -10.38 10.73
C SER A 206 14.96 -9.68 9.80
N LEU A 207 15.11 -10.18 8.57
CA LEU A 207 16.00 -9.59 7.57
C LEU A 207 15.64 -8.13 7.24
N ASN A 208 14.34 -7.80 7.13
CA ASN A 208 13.88 -6.43 6.89
C ASN A 208 14.19 -5.48 8.06
N GLY A 209 14.46 -5.99 9.26
CA GLY A 209 14.81 -5.19 10.43
C GLY A 209 16.30 -4.87 10.53
N VAL A 210 17.12 -5.38 9.60
CA VAL A 210 18.57 -5.19 9.55
C VAL A 210 18.93 -3.94 8.74
#